data_AF-A0A433J8T0-F1
#
_entry.id   AF-A0A433J8T0-F1
#
_cell.length_a   1.000
_cell.length_b   1.000
_cell.length_c   1.000
_cell.angle_alpha   90.00
_cell.angle_beta   90.00
_cell.angle_gamma   90.00
#
_symmetry.space_group_name_H-M   'P 1'
#
loop_
_entity.id
_entity.type
_entity.pdbx_description
1 polymer ?
#
loop_
_entity_poly.entity_id
_entity_poly.type
_entity_poly.pdbx_seq_one_letter_code
_entity_poly.pdbx_strand_id
1 'polypeptide(L)'
;MPALPRIAVFVPDLSDAPDRRTAVALAHALLAQGHPVDLVAPMGGGPLRAALDPGIGQIDLAKRHAATSPLALARCLAERRPALLAAPEGVFWVARLAVALARTGTAAVRLDGGPEKGLEDGLAAIHAAAPRWG
;
A
#
# COMPACT_ATOMS: atom_id res chain seq x y z
N MET A 1 -8.33 3.79 -23.21
CA MET A 1 -7.55 4.52 -22.20
C MET A 1 -6.57 3.53 -21.61
N PRO A 2 -5.26 3.82 -21.55
CA PRO A 2 -4.32 2.89 -20.94
C PRO A 2 -4.77 2.65 -19.49
N ALA A 3 -4.85 1.38 -19.09
CA ALA A 3 -5.25 1.04 -17.73
C ALA A 3 -4.18 1.59 -16.77
N LEU A 4 -4.56 2.53 -15.91
CA LEU A 4 -3.66 3.04 -14.89
C LEU A 4 -3.15 1.88 -14.04
N PRO A 5 -1.85 1.86 -13.73
CA PRO A 5 -1.24 0.73 -13.05
C PRO A 5 -1.72 0.62 -11.62
N ARG A 6 -1.77 -0.63 -11.15
CA ARG A 6 -2.26 -0.97 -9.81
C ARG A 6 -1.24 -0.63 -8.74
N ILE A 7 -1.70 0.03 -7.69
CA ILE A 7 -0.87 0.45 -6.55
C ILE A 7 -1.33 -0.31 -5.32
N ALA A 8 -0.40 -0.98 -4.64
CA ALA A 8 -0.66 -1.63 -3.37
C ALA A 8 -0.17 -0.73 -2.22
N VAL A 9 -0.95 -0.62 -1.16
CA VAL A 9 -0.58 0.10 0.07
C VAL A 9 -0.61 -0.89 1.23
N PHE A 10 0.53 -1.16 1.83
CA PHE A 10 0.67 -2.08 2.96
C PHE A 10 0.65 -1.32 4.28
N VAL A 11 -0.27 -1.68 5.16
CA VAL A 11 -0.38 -1.12 6.52
C VAL A 11 -0.21 -2.21 7.59
N PRO A 12 0.45 -1.92 8.72
CA PRO A 12 0.67 -2.88 9.80
C PRO A 12 -0.64 -3.38 10.41
N ASP A 13 -1.63 -2.50 10.55
CA ASP A 13 -3.02 -2.82 10.85
C ASP A 13 -3.88 -1.54 10.66
N LEU A 14 -5.21 -1.67 10.82
CA LEU A 14 -6.19 -0.60 10.56
C LEU A 14 -6.63 0.17 11.81
N SER A 15 -5.86 0.11 12.90
CA SER A 15 -6.10 0.99 14.06
C SER A 15 -5.94 2.47 13.70
N ASP A 16 -6.58 3.32 14.49
CA ASP A 16 -6.58 4.76 14.29
C ASP A 16 -5.25 5.40 14.74
N ALA A 17 -4.26 5.42 13.84
CA ALA A 17 -2.95 6.04 14.07
C ALA A 17 -2.58 6.96 12.89
N PRO A 18 -1.77 8.02 13.12
CA PRO A 18 -1.51 9.06 12.13
C PRO A 18 -0.87 8.53 10.84
N ASP A 19 0.09 7.61 10.95
CA ASP A 19 0.74 6.93 9.83
C ASP A 19 -0.25 6.16 8.94
N ARG A 20 -1.32 5.61 9.53
CA ARG A 20 -2.33 4.84 8.80
C ARG A 20 -3.41 5.72 8.21
N ARG A 21 -3.78 6.80 8.90
CA ARG A 21 -4.63 7.84 8.32
C ARG A 21 -3.99 8.39 7.05
N THR A 22 -2.68 8.66 7.08
CA THR A 22 -1.93 9.08 5.89
C THR A 22 -1.96 8.00 4.79
N ALA A 23 -1.74 6.73 5.12
CA ALA A 23 -1.80 5.63 4.14
C ALA A 23 -3.21 5.45 3.53
N VAL A 24 -4.27 5.60 4.32
CA VAL A 24 -5.65 5.55 3.84
C VAL A 24 -5.96 6.78 2.99
N ALA A 25 -5.61 7.99 3.44
CA ALA A 25 -5.78 9.22 2.66
C ALA A 25 -5.06 9.13 1.30
N LEU A 26 -3.86 8.54 1.27
CA LEU A 26 -3.12 8.28 0.04
C LEU A 26 -3.87 7.31 -0.87
N ALA A 27 -4.40 6.21 -0.33
CA ALA A 27 -5.20 5.27 -1.10
C ALA A 27 -6.44 5.92 -1.72
N HIS A 28 -7.14 6.77 -0.98
CA HIS A 28 -8.28 7.54 -1.49
C HIS A 28 -7.86 8.54 -2.58
N ALA A 29 -6.74 9.26 -2.40
CA ALA A 29 -6.24 10.20 -3.39
C ALA A 29 -5.87 9.50 -4.70
N LEU A 30 -5.23 8.33 -4.63
CA LEU A 30 -4.87 7.52 -5.79
C LEU A 30 -6.11 6.95 -6.50
N LEU A 31 -7.11 6.50 -5.74
CA LEU A 31 -8.40 6.07 -6.30
C LEU A 31 -9.10 7.24 -7.00
N ALA A 32 -9.10 8.44 -6.40
CA ALA A 32 -9.65 9.65 -7.01
C ALA A 32 -8.92 10.06 -8.31
N GLN A 33 -7.63 9.72 -8.43
CA GLN A 33 -6.83 9.84 -9.65
C GLN A 33 -7.13 8.73 -10.68
N GLY A 34 -8.02 7.79 -10.39
CA GLY A 34 -8.40 6.68 -11.26
C GLY A 34 -7.47 5.46 -11.20
N HIS A 35 -6.49 5.44 -10.30
CA HIS A 35 -5.61 4.28 -10.14
C HIS A 35 -6.33 3.18 -9.36
N PRO A 36 -6.23 1.90 -9.79
CA PRO A 36 -6.72 0.80 -8.98
C PRO A 36 -5.80 0.63 -7.76
N VAL A 37 -6.35 0.83 -6.56
CA VAL A 37 -5.61 0.73 -5.31
C VAL A 37 -6.02 -0.50 -4.53
N ASP A 38 -5.06 -1.29 -4.07
CA ASP A 38 -5.28 -2.36 -3.11
C ASP A 38 -4.67 -1.97 -1.75
N LEU A 39 -5.49 -1.95 -0.70
CA LEU A 39 -5.02 -1.80 0.66
C LEU A 39 -4.80 -3.19 1.26
N VAL A 40 -3.53 -3.51 1.53
CA VAL A 40 -3.11 -4.79 2.10
C VAL A 40 -2.85 -4.63 3.59
N ALA A 41 -3.57 -5.37 4.41
CA ALA A 41 -3.38 -5.39 5.86
C ALA A 41 -3.34 -6.84 6.37
N PRO A 42 -2.58 -7.15 7.43
CA PRO A 42 -2.76 -8.40 8.16
C PRO A 42 -4.14 -8.41 8.82
N MET A 43 -4.62 -9.61 9.14
CA MET A 43 -5.97 -9.82 9.65
C MET A 43 -6.15 -9.08 10.99
N GLY A 44 -6.89 -7.98 10.95
CA GLY A 44 -7.15 -7.12 12.09
C GLY A 44 -8.31 -6.19 11.75
N GLY A 45 -9.34 -6.19 12.59
CA GLY A 45 -10.38 -5.18 12.54
C GLY A 45 -9.80 -3.82 12.96
N GLY A 46 -10.35 -2.74 12.42
CA GLY A 46 -9.94 -1.40 12.80
C GLY A 46 -10.95 -0.36 12.30
N PRO A 47 -11.10 0.77 13.01
CA PRO A 47 -12.07 1.81 12.66
C PRO A 47 -11.84 2.39 11.25
N LEU A 48 -10.58 2.40 10.79
CA LEU A 48 -10.25 2.87 9.43
C LEU A 48 -10.83 1.96 8.34
N ARG A 49 -11.14 0.69 8.66
CA ARG A 49 -11.81 -0.24 7.72
C ARG A 49 -13.18 0.25 7.28
N ALA A 50 -13.93 0.90 8.19
CA ALA A 50 -15.24 1.45 7.88
C ALA A 50 -15.17 2.77 7.10
N ALA A 51 -14.01 3.44 7.12
CA ALA A 51 -13.77 4.68 6.40
C ALA A 51 -13.22 4.47 4.98
N LEU A 52 -12.85 3.23 4.63
CA LEU A 52 -12.35 2.88 3.30
C LEU A 52 -13.45 2.93 2.25
N ASP A 53 -13.15 3.57 1.13
CA ASP A 53 -14.02 3.59 -0.04
C ASP A 53 -14.15 2.16 -0.63
N PRO A 54 -15.36 1.71 -1.01
CA PRO A 54 -15.55 0.37 -1.59
C PRO A 54 -14.81 0.16 -2.91
N GLY A 55 -14.37 1.22 -3.60
CA GLY A 55 -13.49 1.15 -4.76
C GLY A 55 -12.05 0.77 -4.43
N ILE A 56 -11.63 0.84 -3.16
CA ILE A 56 -10.31 0.41 -2.70
C ILE A 56 -10.36 -1.10 -2.41
N GLY A 57 -9.54 -1.86 -3.11
CA GLY A 57 -9.46 -3.31 -2.96
C GLY A 57 -8.85 -3.67 -1.61
N GLN A 58 -9.66 -4.09 -0.65
CA GLN A 58 -9.15 -4.54 0.63
C GLN A 58 -8.64 -5.98 0.56
N ILE A 59 -7.38 -6.19 0.93
CA ILE A 59 -6.75 -7.51 0.97
C ILE A 59 -6.29 -7.82 2.40
N ASP A 60 -6.96 -8.77 3.03
CA ASP A 60 -6.53 -9.31 4.32
C ASP A 60 -5.56 -10.47 4.11
N LEU A 61 -4.36 -10.39 4.68
CA LEU A 61 -3.35 -11.46 4.56
C LEU A 61 -3.67 -12.71 5.39
N ALA A 62 -4.85 -12.79 6.04
CA ALA A 62 -5.30 -13.91 6.89
C ALA A 62 -4.29 -14.33 7.98
N LYS A 63 -3.37 -13.44 8.36
CA LYS A 63 -2.31 -13.67 9.37
C LYS A 63 -2.48 -12.74 10.55
N ARG A 64 -2.19 -13.27 11.76
CA ARG A 64 -2.30 -12.56 13.05
C ARG A 64 -1.23 -11.48 13.27
N HIS A 65 -0.10 -11.52 12.56
CA HIS A 65 1.02 -10.59 12.76
C HIS A 65 1.69 -10.14 11.45
N ALA A 66 1.82 -8.81 11.26
CA ALA A 66 2.47 -8.16 10.12
C ALA A 66 3.90 -8.68 9.87
N ALA A 67 4.67 -8.90 10.95
CA ALA A 67 6.06 -9.35 10.89
C ALA A 67 6.24 -10.76 10.28
N THR A 68 5.19 -11.60 10.33
CA THR A 68 5.19 -12.96 9.75
C THR A 68 4.53 -13.02 8.37
N SER A 69 4.12 -11.87 7.84
CA SER A 69 3.38 -11.77 6.59
C SER A 69 4.20 -11.51 5.31
N PRO A 70 5.56 -11.41 5.27
CA PRO A 70 6.24 -11.04 4.04
C PRO A 70 6.05 -12.07 2.91
N LEU A 71 5.88 -13.36 3.23
CA LEU A 71 5.61 -14.39 2.22
C LEU A 71 4.19 -14.29 1.65
N ALA A 72 3.20 -14.01 2.51
CA ALA A 72 1.81 -13.81 2.10
C ALA A 72 1.67 -12.52 1.27
N LEU A 73 2.37 -11.46 1.68
CA LEU A 73 2.47 -10.22 0.94
C LEU A 73 3.15 -10.47 -0.41
N ALA A 74 4.30 -11.18 -0.45
CA ALA A 74 4.99 -11.51 -1.70
C ALA A 74 4.09 -12.29 -2.67
N ARG A 75 3.31 -13.25 -2.16
CA ARG A 75 2.33 -13.99 -2.95
C ARG A 75 1.23 -13.08 -3.49
N CYS A 76 0.68 -12.20 -2.65
CA CYS A 76 -0.30 -11.20 -3.07
C CYS A 76 0.26 -10.28 -4.17
N LEU A 77 1.50 -9.83 -4.03
CA LEU A 77 2.19 -9.03 -5.06
C LEU A 77 2.39 -9.84 -6.35
N ALA A 78 2.71 -11.13 -6.26
CA ALA A 78 2.87 -11.99 -7.42
C ALA A 78 1.56 -12.24 -8.18
N GLU A 79 0.43 -12.35 -7.46
CA GLU A 79 -0.90 -12.55 -8.02
C GLU A 79 -1.50 -11.25 -8.59
N ARG A 80 -1.40 -10.13 -7.87
CA ARG A 80 -1.96 -8.83 -8.28
C ARG A 80 -1.04 -8.04 -9.21
N ARG A 81 0.27 -8.32 -9.17
CA ARG A 81 1.34 -7.60 -9.87
C ARG A 81 1.18 -6.08 -9.84
N PRO A 82 1.06 -5.47 -8.63
CA PRO A 82 1.04 -4.02 -8.55
C PRO A 82 2.36 -3.46 -9.08
N ALA A 83 2.29 -2.32 -9.75
CA ALA A 83 3.49 -1.62 -10.19
C ALA A 83 4.28 -1.07 -8.99
N LEU A 84 3.57 -0.76 -7.91
CA LEU A 84 4.14 -0.09 -6.75
C LEU A 84 3.52 -0.59 -5.44
N LEU A 85 4.35 -0.71 -4.40
CA LEU A 85 3.98 -1.05 -3.04
C LEU A 85 4.41 0.07 -2.09
N ALA A 86 3.46 0.82 -1.54
CA ALA A 86 3.72 1.85 -0.53
C ALA A 86 3.60 1.27 0.89
N ALA A 87 4.51 1.59 1.80
CA ALA A 87 4.43 1.15 3.19
C ALA A 87 5.02 2.18 4.18
N PRO A 88 4.44 2.33 5.39
CA PRO A 88 4.99 3.16 6.46
C PRO A 88 6.39 2.71 6.88
N GLU A 89 7.23 3.65 7.33
CA GLU A 89 8.63 3.37 7.73
C GLU A 89 8.75 2.19 8.70
N GLY A 90 7.89 2.12 9.72
CA GLY A 90 7.92 1.06 10.73
C GLY A 90 7.74 -0.37 10.18
N VAL A 91 7.14 -0.52 8.99
CA VAL A 91 6.95 -1.82 8.32
C VAL A 91 7.52 -1.86 6.90
N PHE A 92 8.26 -0.83 6.49
CA PHE A 92 8.83 -0.73 5.16
C PHE A 92 9.80 -1.89 4.87
N TRP A 93 10.50 -2.38 5.89
CA TRP A 93 11.36 -3.57 5.77
C TRP A 93 10.59 -4.83 5.33
N VAL A 94 9.35 -5.00 5.78
CA VAL A 94 8.45 -6.12 5.37
C VAL A 94 8.08 -5.97 3.90
N ALA A 95 7.71 -4.76 3.49
CA ALA A 95 7.38 -4.45 2.09
C ALA A 95 8.57 -4.70 1.17
N ARG A 96 9.78 -4.30 1.58
CA ARG A 96 11.02 -4.52 0.81
C ARG A 96 11.35 -5.99 0.64
N LEU A 97 11.21 -6.78 1.71
CA LEU A 97 11.36 -8.24 1.65
C LEU A 97 10.31 -8.87 0.74
N ALA A 98 9.05 -8.45 0.85
CA ALA A 98 7.98 -8.99 0.02
C ALA A 98 8.20 -8.71 -1.47
N VAL A 99 8.63 -7.50 -1.83
CA VAL A 99 9.01 -7.15 -3.22
C VAL A 99 10.17 -8.01 -3.72
N ALA A 100 11.22 -8.16 -2.91
CA ALA A 100 12.37 -8.99 -3.25
C ALA A 100 11.98 -10.47 -3.46
N LEU A 101 11.04 -10.98 -2.66
CA LEU A 101 10.51 -12.35 -2.76
C LEU A 101 9.56 -12.51 -3.95
N ALA A 102 8.72 -11.51 -4.23
CA ALA A 102 7.74 -11.54 -5.31
C ALA A 102 8.41 -11.56 -6.70
N ARG A 103 9.58 -10.91 -6.84
CA ARG A 103 10.36 -10.83 -8.09
C ARG A 103 9.52 -10.39 -9.30
N THR A 104 8.52 -9.55 -9.07
CA THR A 104 7.55 -9.11 -10.08
C THR A 104 7.89 -7.77 -10.74
N GLY A 105 9.00 -7.13 -10.34
CA GLY A 105 9.35 -5.78 -10.79
C GLY A 105 8.56 -4.68 -10.08
N THR A 106 7.83 -5.00 -9.01
CA THR A 106 7.12 -4.03 -8.17
C THR A 106 8.12 -3.11 -7.46
N ALA A 107 7.93 -1.79 -7.53
CA ALA A 107 8.74 -0.84 -6.78
C ALA A 107 8.21 -0.69 -5.34
N ALA A 108 9.08 -0.59 -4.34
CA ALA A 108 8.68 -0.29 -2.96
C ALA A 108 8.88 1.21 -2.67
N VAL A 109 7.84 1.87 -2.18
CA VAL A 109 7.86 3.28 -1.75
C VAL A 109 7.64 3.37 -0.25
N ARG A 110 8.45 4.21 0.38
CA ARG A 110 8.38 4.50 1.81
C ARG A 110 7.41 5.65 2.04
N LEU A 111 6.53 5.50 3.02
CA LEU A 111 5.69 6.58 3.50
C LEU A 111 6.30 7.16 4.77
N ASP A 112 6.71 8.42 4.69
CA ASP A 112 7.24 9.18 5.83
C ASP A 112 6.10 9.72 6.71
N GLY A 113 6.31 9.64 8.03
CA GLY A 113 5.27 9.82 9.05
C GLY A 113 4.96 11.28 9.36
N GLY A 114 4.26 11.97 8.47
CA GLY A 114 3.62 13.27 8.75
C GLY A 114 2.16 13.29 8.25
N PRO A 115 1.21 13.91 8.97
CA PRO A 115 -0.21 13.85 8.62
C PRO A 115 -0.55 14.54 7.28
N GLU A 116 0.08 15.68 6.97
CA GLU A 116 -0.08 16.37 5.68
C GLU A 116 1.11 16.09 4.76
N LYS A 117 2.33 16.22 5.30
CA LYS A 117 3.57 16.03 4.55
C LYS A 117 3.75 14.60 4.03
N GLY A 118 3.31 13.59 4.79
CA GLY A 118 3.44 12.19 4.39
C GLY A 118 2.53 11.79 3.22
N LEU A 119 1.41 12.51 3.01
CA LEU A 119 0.55 12.30 1.85
C LEU A 119 1.21 12.89 0.60
N GLU A 120 1.69 14.12 0.68
CA GLU A 120 2.38 14.80 -0.42
C GLU A 120 3.68 14.09 -0.80
N ASP A 121 4.50 13.74 0.21
CA ASP A 121 5.74 12.99 0.02
C ASP A 121 5.45 11.58 -0.52
N GLY A 122 4.39 10.93 -0.05
CA GLY A 122 3.92 9.64 -0.55
C GLY A 122 3.50 9.71 -2.00
N LEU A 123 2.69 10.71 -2.38
CA LEU A 123 2.30 10.96 -3.77
C LEU A 123 3.52 11.26 -4.63
N ALA A 124 4.40 12.16 -4.19
CA ALA A 124 5.61 12.53 -4.90
C ALA A 124 6.52 11.32 -5.12
N ALA A 125 6.68 10.47 -4.11
CA ALA A 125 7.47 9.25 -4.20
C ALA A 125 6.82 8.21 -5.15
N ILE A 126 5.49 8.11 -5.18
CA ILE A 126 4.75 7.29 -6.15
C ILE A 126 4.98 7.80 -7.57
N HIS A 127 4.82 9.12 -7.79
CA HIS A 127 5.06 9.74 -9.08
C HIS A 127 6.52 9.60 -9.55
N ALA A 128 7.49 9.74 -8.64
CA ALA A 128 8.91 9.54 -8.94
C ALA A 128 9.25 8.08 -9.26
N ALA A 129 8.62 7.13 -8.55
CA ALA A 129 8.77 5.70 -8.77
C ALA A 129 7.91 5.15 -9.92
N ALA A 130 7.11 5.99 -10.58
CA ALA A 130 6.31 5.70 -11.75
C ALA A 130 6.96 6.23 -13.03
N PRO A 131 8.16 5.77 -13.43
CA PRO A 131 8.96 6.48 -14.43
C PRO A 131 8.32 6.60 -15.82
N ARG A 132 7.27 5.82 -16.16
CA ARG A 132 6.66 5.79 -17.52
C ARG A 132 5.20 5.33 -17.55
N TRP A 133 4.30 5.94 -16.80
CA TRP A 133 2.86 5.69 -16.96
C TRP A 133 2.29 6.65 -18.02
N GLY A 134 2.73 6.46 -19.26
CA GLY A 134 2.19 7.10 -20.46
C GLY A 134 1.17 6.22 -21.15
#